data_AF-A0A9E4A3P9-F1
#
_entry.id   AF-A0A9E4A3P9-F1
#
_cell.length_a   1.000
_cell.length_b   1.000
_cell.length_c   1.000
_cell.angle_alpha   90.00
_cell.angle_beta   90.00
_cell.angle_gamma   90.00
#
_symmetry.space_group_name_H-M   'P 1'
#
loop_
_entity.id
_entity.type
_entity.pdbx_description
1 polymer ?
#
loop_
_entity_poly.entity_id
_entity_poly.type
_entity_poly.pdbx_seq_one_letter_code
_entity_poly.pdbx_strand_id
1 'polypeptide(L)' 'ALKSAVHFRADYTPIAHEILEVDTPGVHSPDLFSYDYQKVRRPIYPLDVDADFR' A
#
# COMPACT_ATOMS: atom_id res chain seq x y z
N ALA A 1 5.51 17.69 -4.53
CA ALA A 1 4.84 16.38 -4.38
C ALA A 1 4.16 16.32 -3.02
N LEU A 2 2.98 15.71 -2.93
CA LEU A 2 2.18 15.55 -1.71
C LEU A 2 2.25 14.09 -1.24
N LYS A 3 2.37 13.85 0.07
CA LYS A 3 2.45 12.49 0.65
C LYS A 3 1.20 12.19 1.47
N SER A 4 0.22 11.57 0.84
CA SER A 4 -0.99 11.05 1.50
C SER A 4 -1.66 10.05 0.57
N ALA A 5 -2.18 8.95 1.12
CA ALA A 5 -2.91 7.95 0.33
C ALA A 5 -4.37 8.36 0.08
N VAL A 6 -5.02 9.02 1.06
CA VAL A 6 -6.48 9.26 1.00
C VAL A 6 -6.87 10.63 1.56
N HIS A 7 -6.36 11.01 2.73
CA HIS A 7 -6.85 12.18 3.47
C HIS A 7 -6.76 13.49 2.69
N PHE A 8 -5.74 13.64 1.83
CA PHE A 8 -5.57 14.84 1.02
C PHE A 8 -6.76 15.18 0.13
N ARG A 9 -7.59 14.20 -0.24
CA ARG A 9 -8.74 14.43 -1.11
C ARG A 9 -9.75 15.39 -0.48
N ALA A 10 -9.87 15.43 0.84
CA ALA A 10 -10.79 16.36 1.52
C ALA A 10 -10.45 17.83 1.21
N ASP A 11 -9.16 18.17 1.22
CA ASP A 11 -8.71 19.56 1.08
C ASP A 11 -8.37 19.93 -0.36
N TYR A 12 -7.88 18.96 -1.15
CA TYR A 12 -7.31 19.24 -2.48
C TYR A 12 -8.27 18.96 -3.64
N THR A 13 -9.27 18.09 -3.49
CA THR A 13 -10.26 17.84 -4.56
C THR A 13 -10.96 19.12 -5.03
N PRO A 14 -11.35 20.08 -4.16
CA PRO A 14 -12.03 21.31 -4.60
C PRO A 14 -11.16 22.26 -5.43
N ILE A 15 -9.83 22.17 -5.32
CA ILE A 15 -8.88 23.12 -5.93
C ILE A 15 -8.00 22.49 -7.03
N ALA A 16 -7.99 21.16 -7.14
CA ALA A 16 -7.21 20.45 -8.14
C ALA A 16 -7.94 20.42 -9.48
N HIS A 17 -7.20 20.64 -10.57
CA HIS A 17 -7.70 20.37 -11.93
C HIS A 17 -7.90 18.87 -12.17
N GLU A 18 -6.97 18.05 -11.66
CA GLU A 18 -6.99 16.60 -11.76
C GLU A 18 -6.15 15.99 -10.62
N ILE A 19 -6.50 14.78 -10.17
CA ILE A 19 -5.74 14.01 -9.19
C ILE A 19 -5.25 12.73 -9.86
N LEU A 20 -3.93 12.58 -9.98
CA LEU A 20 -3.29 11.39 -10.51
C LEU A 20 -2.69 10.57 -9.37
N GLU A 21 -3.20 9.36 -9.16
CA GLU A 21 -2.60 8.40 -8.24
C GLU A 21 -1.50 7.63 -8.96
N VAL A 22 -0.34 7.53 -8.33
CA VAL A 22 0.85 6.88 -8.90
C VAL A 22 1.31 5.80 -7.94
N ASP A 23 1.52 4.60 -8.46
CA ASP A 23 2.14 3.50 -7.72
C ASP A 23 3.65 3.72 -7.63
N THR A 24 4.07 4.52 -6.65
CA THR A 24 5.47 4.81 -6.40
C THR A 24 6.09 3.78 -5.46
N PRO A 25 7.36 3.38 -5.64
CA PRO A 25 8.03 2.51 -4.69
C PRO A 25 8.15 3.17 -3.31
N GLY A 26 8.08 2.36 -2.25
CA GLY A 26 8.31 2.81 -0.88
C GLY A 26 7.42 2.11 0.13
N VAL A 27 7.71 2.29 1.42
CA VAL A 27 7.16 1.52 2.55
C VAL A 27 5.63 1.46 2.67
N HIS A 28 4.90 2.31 1.94
CA HIS A 28 3.43 2.33 1.91
C HIS A 28 2.85 1.72 0.63
N SER A 29 3.66 1.07 -0.22
CA SER A 29 3.14 0.36 -1.39
C SER A 29 2.19 -0.77 -0.93
N PRO A 30 1.02 -0.91 -1.57
CA PRO A 30 0.08 -1.98 -1.28
C PRO A 30 0.53 -3.34 -1.84
N ASP A 31 1.50 -3.37 -2.76
CA ASP A 31 2.04 -4.62 -3.28
C ASP A 31 3.03 -5.25 -2.29
N LEU A 32 2.49 -6.09 -1.41
CA LEU A 32 3.28 -6.83 -0.42
C LEU A 32 4.29 -7.78 -1.09
N PHE A 33 4.01 -8.32 -2.27
CA PHE A 33 4.89 -9.31 -2.92
C PHE A 33 6.15 -8.67 -3.53
N SER A 34 6.18 -7.34 -3.66
CA SER A 34 7.37 -6.60 -4.08
C SER A 34 8.51 -6.60 -3.05
N TYR A 35 8.26 -7.08 -1.82
CA TYR A 35 9.23 -7.08 -0.73
C TYR A 35 9.70 -8.48 -0.34
N ASP A 36 10.99 -8.59 0.00
CA ASP A 36 11.59 -9.81 0.52
C ASP A 36 11.51 -9.87 2.06
N TYR A 37 10.37 -10.32 2.59
CA TYR A 37 10.15 -10.38 4.04
C TYR A 37 10.91 -11.52 4.71
N GLN A 38 11.88 -11.19 5.57
CA GLN A 38 12.73 -12.18 6.25
C GLN A 38 12.37 -12.44 7.73
N LYS A 39 11.66 -11.52 8.39
CA LYS A 39 11.45 -11.52 9.86
C LYS A 39 9.98 -11.46 10.29
N VAL A 40 9.05 -11.70 9.37
CA VAL A 40 7.62 -11.74 9.68
C VAL A 40 7.25 -13.11 10.25
N ARG A 41 6.26 -13.14 11.16
CA ARG A 41 5.72 -14.41 11.66
C ARG A 41 4.94 -15.08 10.53
N ARG A 42 5.18 -16.38 10.32
CA ARG A 42 4.52 -17.21 9.32
C ARG A 42 3.80 -18.40 9.99
N PRO A 43 2.70 -18.93 9.41
CA PRO A 43 2.09 -18.46 8.17
C PRO A 43 1.38 -17.11 8.34
N ILE A 44 1.37 -16.29 7.28
CA ILE A 44 0.63 -15.01 7.24
C ILE A 44 -0.02 -14.82 5.87
N TYR A 45 -1.33 -14.61 5.85
CA TYR A 45 -2.04 -14.20 4.65
C TYR A 45 -1.72 -12.73 4.33
N PRO A 46 -1.45 -12.33 3.07
CA PRO A 46 -1.51 -13.12 1.84
C PRO A 46 -0.17 -13.74 1.39
N LEU A 47 0.91 -13.61 2.17
CA LEU A 47 2.23 -14.13 1.79
C LEU A 47 2.31 -15.67 1.78
N ASP A 48 1.41 -16.32 2.53
CA ASP A 48 1.29 -17.78 2.68
C ASP A 48 -0.11 -18.24 2.29
N VAL A 49 -0.50 -18.11 1.02
CA VAL A 49 -1.87 -18.41 0.56
C VAL A 49 -2.30 -19.87 0.75
N ASP A 50 -1.36 -20.81 0.66
CA ASP A 50 -1.63 -22.26 0.78
C ASP A 50 -1.49 -22.78 2.22
N ALA A 51 -1.18 -21.89 3.17
CA ALA A 51 -0.99 -22.31 4.56
C ALA A 51 -2.32 -22.56 5.27
N ASP A 52 -2.30 -23.51 6.19
CA ASP A 52 -3.43 -23.84 7.04
C ASP A 52 -3.42 -22.98 8.30
N PHE A 53 -4.31 -21.99 8.36
CA PHE A 53 -4.42 -21.00 9.44
C PHE A 53 -5.33 -21.46 10.59
N ARG A 54 -5.19 -22.72 11.02
CA ARG A 54 -5.97 -23.28 12.14
C ARG A 54 -5.64 -22.65 13.48
#